data_AF-A0A1A3BJR4-F1
#
_entry.id   AF-A0A1A3BJR4-F1
#
_cell.length_a   1.000
_cell.length_b   1.000
_cell.length_c   1.000
_cell.angle_alpha   90.00
_cell.angle_beta   90.00
_cell.angle_gamma   90.00
#
_symmetry.space_group_name_H-M   'P 1'
#
loop_
_entity.id
_entity.type
_entity.pdbx_description
1 polymer ?
#
loop_
_entity_poly.entity_id
_entity_poly.type
_entity_poly.pdbx_seq_one_letter_code
_entity_poly.pdbx_strand_id
1 'polypeptide(L)'
;MTRTKKRSAPVIDPYVPASGNFGYRVSRYELDLDYKVAINRLAGTATVTAVSLASLRTFTLDLSETLSVTKVSVNGSRPQQFRTSSGKLYVALREALPAGAAMTVVVRYGGAPRPTRSLWGDVGFEELTDGVLVAGQPNGAPTWFPCDDHPSSKASYRIQVTTESPYHAVANGALVSRRARAGMTTWTYELPEPTSTYLVTLQVGLYDRHRMAKNGVPMHAVLPERLRENFEHDFARQSQMMKLFVELFGPYPLDEGYTVVVTDDDLEIPLEAQGVSIFGANHCDGRRGAERLIAHELAHQWFGNSVTAKRWRHIWLHEGFACYAEWLWSENSGGRSAHDWAHHYHRRLASAAQDLVLADPGPRDMFDDRVYKRGALTLHVLRRRVGDSNFFALLRDWTERYRHSSVVTDDFTGLASHYTNESLRPLWDDWLYSTALPALDPP
;
A
#
# COMPACT_ATOMS: atom_id res chain seq x y z
N MET A 1 20.83 -45.48 -4.01
CA MET A 1 20.10 -44.48 -3.21
C MET A 1 20.09 -43.14 -3.94
N THR A 2 19.07 -42.90 -4.75
CA THR A 2 18.86 -41.62 -5.44
C THR A 2 18.29 -40.62 -4.43
N ARG A 3 19.11 -39.64 -4.00
CA ARG A 3 18.64 -38.45 -3.27
C ARG A 3 17.59 -37.77 -4.15
N THR A 4 16.32 -37.94 -3.82
CA THR A 4 15.24 -37.08 -4.31
C THR A 4 15.61 -35.65 -3.94
N LYS A 5 16.03 -34.85 -4.93
CA LYS A 5 16.14 -33.39 -4.78
C LYS A 5 14.79 -32.92 -4.22
N LYS A 6 14.76 -32.42 -2.99
CA LYS A 6 13.63 -31.64 -2.48
C LYS A 6 13.40 -30.54 -3.52
N ARG A 7 12.33 -30.65 -4.32
CA ARG A 7 11.85 -29.53 -5.13
C ARG A 7 11.54 -28.42 -4.13
N SER A 8 12.26 -27.31 -4.20
CA SER A 8 11.91 -26.10 -3.47
C SER A 8 10.48 -25.72 -3.87
N ALA A 9 9.67 -25.27 -2.91
CA ALA A 9 8.35 -24.75 -3.24
C ALA A 9 8.49 -23.58 -4.23
N PRO A 10 7.58 -23.44 -5.21
CA PRO A 10 7.59 -22.29 -6.10
C PRO A 10 7.42 -21.00 -5.29
N VAL A 11 8.16 -19.95 -5.65
CA VAL A 11 8.15 -18.63 -5.01
C VAL A 11 7.47 -17.64 -5.96
N ILE A 12 6.50 -16.87 -5.48
CA ILE A 12 5.76 -15.88 -6.28
C ILE A 12 6.63 -14.65 -6.53
N ASP A 13 7.20 -14.12 -5.44
CA ASP A 13 8.08 -12.97 -5.43
C ASP A 13 9.30 -13.26 -4.53
N PRO A 14 10.54 -13.25 -5.07
CA PRO A 14 11.76 -13.44 -4.29
C PRO A 14 11.97 -12.41 -3.18
N TYR A 15 11.28 -11.26 -3.23
CA TYR A 15 11.39 -10.21 -2.21
C TYR A 15 10.66 -10.59 -0.92
N VAL A 16 9.53 -11.29 -1.06
CA VAL A 16 8.70 -11.78 0.05
C VAL A 16 8.41 -13.28 -0.15
N PRO A 17 9.43 -14.16 -0.09
CA PRO A 17 9.35 -15.51 -0.64
C PRO A 17 8.36 -16.45 0.08
N ALA A 18 7.89 -16.06 1.26
CA ALA A 18 6.89 -16.79 2.04
C ALA A 18 5.45 -16.29 1.82
N SER A 19 5.26 -15.14 1.17
CA SER A 19 3.97 -14.46 1.03
C SER A 19 3.26 -14.79 -0.29
N GLY A 20 1.93 -14.72 -0.28
CA GLY A 20 1.07 -14.97 -1.43
C GLY A 20 0.80 -16.45 -1.71
N ASN A 21 -0.20 -16.72 -2.55
CA ASN A 21 -0.76 -18.06 -2.75
C ASN A 21 -0.97 -18.37 -4.24
N PHE A 22 -0.99 -19.66 -4.56
CA PHE A 22 -1.10 -20.12 -5.94
C PHE A 22 -2.50 -20.70 -6.23
N GLY A 23 -2.86 -20.62 -7.51
CA GLY A 23 -3.90 -21.47 -8.08
C GLY A 23 -5.33 -20.94 -7.91
N TYR A 24 -5.52 -19.79 -7.28
CA TYR A 24 -6.78 -19.05 -7.26
C TYR A 24 -6.50 -17.55 -7.34
N ARG A 25 -7.56 -16.76 -7.54
CA ARG A 25 -7.52 -15.30 -7.47
C ARG A 25 -8.70 -14.81 -6.65
N VAL A 26 -8.43 -13.97 -5.66
CA VAL A 26 -9.46 -13.33 -4.83
C VAL A 26 -10.06 -12.14 -5.56
N SER A 27 -11.37 -11.95 -5.43
CA SER A 27 -12.09 -10.78 -5.96
C SER A 27 -12.72 -9.92 -4.86
N ARG A 28 -12.98 -10.50 -3.69
CA ARG A 28 -13.59 -9.80 -2.56
C ARG A 28 -13.20 -10.40 -1.21
N TYR A 29 -12.94 -9.54 -0.25
CA TYR A 29 -12.87 -9.87 1.17
C TYR A 29 -14.02 -9.21 1.91
N GLU A 30 -14.69 -9.97 2.77
CA GLU A 30 -15.61 -9.43 3.77
C GLU A 30 -15.09 -9.80 5.15
N LEU A 31 -14.74 -8.79 5.93
CA LEU A 31 -14.11 -8.93 7.24
C LEU A 31 -15.10 -8.44 8.29
N ASP A 32 -15.59 -9.36 9.13
CA ASP A 32 -16.36 -9.02 10.32
C ASP A 32 -15.47 -9.22 11.55
N LEU A 33 -15.09 -8.12 12.19
CA LEU A 33 -14.07 -8.06 13.23
C LEU A 33 -14.65 -7.49 14.53
N ASP A 34 -14.39 -8.18 15.64
CA ASP A 34 -14.53 -7.65 16.99
C ASP A 34 -13.12 -7.47 17.56
N TYR A 35 -12.72 -6.22 17.78
CA TYR A 35 -11.44 -5.89 18.41
C TYR A 35 -11.68 -5.25 19.77
N LYS A 36 -10.94 -5.72 20.78
CA LYS A 36 -10.95 -5.15 22.13
C LYS A 36 -9.59 -4.56 22.42
N VAL A 37 -9.53 -3.24 22.53
CA VAL A 37 -8.26 -2.51 22.68
C VAL A 37 -7.58 -2.89 23.99
N ALA A 38 -8.33 -2.89 25.10
CA ALA A 38 -7.79 -3.04 26.45
C ALA A 38 -7.06 -4.37 26.72
N ILE A 39 -7.30 -5.40 25.91
CA ILE A 39 -6.71 -6.73 26.09
C ILE A 39 -6.03 -7.25 24.82
N ASN A 40 -5.85 -6.39 23.80
CA ASN A 40 -5.40 -6.75 22.46
C ASN A 40 -5.99 -8.08 21.98
N ARG A 41 -7.31 -8.10 21.80
CA ARG A 41 -8.00 -9.32 21.36
C ARG A 41 -8.81 -9.06 20.13
N LEU A 42 -8.43 -9.74 19.05
CA LEU A 42 -9.18 -9.81 17.81
C LEU A 42 -9.97 -11.13 17.76
N ALA A 43 -11.25 -11.04 17.40
CA ALA A 43 -12.05 -12.15 16.91
C ALA A 43 -12.57 -11.76 15.53
N GLY A 44 -12.43 -12.65 14.55
CA GLY A 44 -12.72 -12.33 13.16
C GLY A 44 -13.42 -13.45 12.42
N THR A 45 -14.29 -13.06 11.49
CA THR A 45 -14.72 -13.91 10.39
C THR A 45 -14.32 -13.25 9.09
N ALA A 46 -13.50 -13.94 8.29
CA ALA A 46 -13.16 -13.52 6.94
C ALA A 46 -13.92 -14.39 5.95
N THR A 47 -14.67 -13.76 5.05
CA THR A 47 -15.27 -14.39 3.88
C THR A 47 -14.49 -13.95 2.64
N VAL A 48 -13.81 -14.89 2.01
CA VAL A 48 -12.97 -14.68 0.84
C VAL A 48 -13.71 -15.24 -0.38
N THR A 49 -14.06 -14.35 -1.32
CA THR A 49 -14.63 -14.75 -2.61
C THR A 49 -13.52 -14.79 -3.64
N ALA A 50 -13.37 -15.93 -4.30
CA ALA A 50 -12.28 -16.21 -5.21
C ALA A 50 -12.74 -17.11 -6.38
N VAL A 51 -11.90 -17.21 -7.40
CA VAL A 51 -12.04 -18.16 -8.50
C VAL A 51 -10.77 -19.01 -8.62
N SER A 52 -10.91 -20.32 -8.80
CA SER A 52 -9.77 -21.19 -9.07
C SER A 52 -9.18 -20.91 -10.46
N LEU A 53 -7.87 -20.88 -10.58
CA LEU A 53 -7.13 -20.73 -11.84
C LEU A 53 -6.63 -22.08 -12.39
N ALA A 54 -6.63 -23.11 -11.56
CA ALA A 54 -6.27 -24.48 -11.88
C ALA A 54 -7.16 -25.46 -11.10
N SER A 55 -7.06 -26.76 -11.38
CA SER A 55 -7.70 -27.75 -10.52
C SER A 55 -7.08 -27.71 -9.12
N LEU A 56 -7.88 -27.43 -8.08
CA LEU A 56 -7.43 -27.28 -6.70
C LEU A 56 -7.97 -28.39 -5.81
N ARG A 57 -7.08 -29.21 -5.26
CA ARG A 57 -7.40 -30.07 -4.12
C ARG A 57 -6.88 -29.51 -2.79
N THR A 58 -5.89 -28.63 -2.87
CA THR A 58 -5.32 -27.93 -1.72
C THR A 58 -5.04 -26.50 -2.11
N PHE A 59 -5.20 -25.58 -1.17
CA PHE A 59 -4.75 -24.19 -1.31
C PHE A 59 -4.32 -23.65 0.06
N THR A 60 -3.71 -22.47 0.06
CA THR A 60 -3.29 -21.76 1.27
C THR A 60 -3.83 -20.35 1.30
N LEU A 61 -3.92 -19.78 2.49
CA LEU A 61 -4.04 -18.33 2.75
C LEU A 61 -2.88 -17.94 3.66
N ASP A 62 -2.34 -16.74 3.51
CA ASP A 62 -1.42 -16.13 4.47
C ASP A 62 -2.17 -15.80 5.76
N LEU A 63 -1.60 -16.17 6.92
CA LEU A 63 -2.14 -15.82 8.24
C LEU A 63 -1.04 -15.94 9.29
N SER A 64 -0.85 -14.88 10.08
CA SER A 64 0.13 -14.85 11.18
C SER A 64 -0.13 -15.96 12.21
N GLU A 65 0.96 -16.48 12.79
CA GLU A 65 0.94 -17.51 13.82
C GLU A 65 0.39 -17.00 15.16
N THR A 66 0.25 -15.68 15.34
CA THR A 66 -0.40 -15.09 16.52
C THR A 66 -1.93 -15.23 16.50
N LEU A 67 -2.49 -15.66 15.38
CA LEU A 67 -3.92 -15.89 15.19
C LEU A 67 -4.23 -17.38 15.06
N SER A 68 -5.26 -17.83 15.77
CA SER A 68 -5.73 -19.21 15.75
C SER A 68 -7.00 -19.35 14.93
N VAL A 69 -7.02 -20.32 14.01
CA VAL A 69 -8.20 -20.65 13.19
C VAL A 69 -9.05 -21.71 13.89
N THR A 70 -10.32 -21.41 14.11
CA THR A 70 -11.26 -22.31 14.80
C THR A 70 -12.20 -23.02 13.84
N LYS A 71 -12.51 -22.41 12.70
CA LYS A 71 -13.40 -23.00 11.68
C LYS A 71 -13.03 -22.53 10.29
N VAL A 72 -13.09 -23.47 9.34
CA VAL A 72 -13.00 -23.19 7.90
C VAL A 72 -14.18 -23.87 7.21
N SER A 73 -14.82 -23.18 6.26
CA SER A 73 -15.69 -23.79 5.26
C SER A 73 -15.34 -23.27 3.87
N VAL A 74 -15.47 -24.13 2.87
CA VAL A 74 -15.29 -23.81 1.45
C VAL A 74 -16.59 -24.17 0.73
N ASN A 75 -17.21 -23.20 0.06
CA ASN A 75 -18.51 -23.36 -0.60
C ASN A 75 -19.58 -23.96 0.34
N GLY A 76 -19.65 -23.46 1.57
CA GLY A 76 -20.58 -23.91 2.61
C GLY A 76 -20.24 -25.25 3.28
N SER A 77 -19.26 -26.00 2.76
CA SER A 77 -18.88 -27.32 3.27
C SER A 77 -17.58 -27.30 4.07
N ARG A 78 -17.47 -28.18 5.08
CA ARG A 78 -16.21 -28.35 5.82
C ARG A 78 -15.15 -29.00 4.92
N PRO A 79 -13.92 -28.46 4.84
CA PRO A 79 -12.83 -29.10 4.10
C PRO A 79 -12.50 -30.49 4.69
N GLN A 80 -11.70 -31.29 3.97
CA GLN A 80 -11.19 -32.55 4.48
C GLN A 80 -10.32 -32.31 5.72
N GLN A 81 -9.43 -31.33 5.64
CA GLN A 81 -8.55 -30.91 6.73
C GLN A 81 -8.16 -29.45 6.54
N PHE A 82 -7.87 -28.77 7.65
CA PHE A 82 -7.11 -27.53 7.63
C PHE A 82 -6.08 -27.52 8.77
N ARG A 83 -5.01 -26.75 8.61
CA ARG A 83 -3.99 -26.53 9.64
C ARG A 83 -3.29 -25.19 9.43
N THR A 84 -2.85 -24.55 10.50
CA THR A 84 -1.99 -23.36 10.45
C THR A 84 -0.54 -23.76 10.75
N SER A 85 0.42 -23.22 10.01
CA SER A 85 1.86 -23.44 10.22
C SER A 85 2.66 -22.52 9.31
N SER A 86 3.76 -21.96 9.82
CA SER A 86 4.72 -21.18 9.03
C SER A 86 4.06 -20.02 8.29
N GLY A 87 3.23 -19.25 9.01
CA GLY A 87 2.51 -18.08 8.46
C GLY A 87 1.43 -18.40 7.43
N LYS A 88 0.99 -19.66 7.31
CA LYS A 88 -0.03 -20.10 6.34
C LYS A 88 -1.15 -20.88 7.01
N LEU A 89 -2.39 -20.66 6.55
CA LEU A 89 -3.52 -21.56 6.69
C LEU A 89 -3.56 -22.50 5.48
N TYR A 90 -3.28 -23.78 5.68
CA TYR A 90 -3.41 -24.83 4.67
C TYR A 90 -4.81 -25.42 4.71
N VAL A 91 -5.45 -25.54 3.54
CA VAL A 91 -6.78 -26.14 3.39
C VAL A 91 -6.72 -27.27 2.37
N ALA A 92 -7.18 -28.47 2.76
CA ALA A 92 -7.31 -29.64 1.90
C ALA A 92 -8.79 -29.94 1.67
N LEU A 93 -9.21 -29.99 0.41
CA LEU A 93 -10.59 -30.22 -0.01
C LEU A 93 -10.89 -31.72 -0.13
N ARG A 94 -12.15 -32.09 0.11
CA ARG A 94 -12.63 -33.48 -0.05
C ARG A 94 -12.60 -33.89 -1.51
N GLU A 95 -13.07 -32.99 -2.37
CA GLU A 95 -13.07 -33.11 -3.82
C GLU A 95 -12.31 -31.93 -4.42
N ALA A 96 -11.67 -32.17 -5.57
CA ALA A 96 -10.95 -31.11 -6.25
C ALA A 96 -11.94 -30.14 -6.91
N LEU A 97 -11.71 -28.84 -6.75
CA LEU A 97 -12.40 -27.81 -7.54
C LEU A 97 -11.77 -27.77 -8.94
N PRO A 98 -12.56 -27.81 -10.03
CA PRO A 98 -12.02 -27.62 -11.37
C PRO A 98 -11.48 -26.19 -11.56
N ALA A 99 -10.70 -25.95 -12.61
CA ALA A 99 -10.30 -24.60 -12.99
C ALA A 99 -11.53 -23.75 -13.37
N GLY A 100 -11.53 -22.48 -12.98
CA GLY A 100 -12.66 -21.56 -13.20
C GLY A 100 -13.83 -21.73 -12.21
N ALA A 101 -13.71 -22.59 -11.20
CA ALA A 101 -14.74 -22.78 -10.19
C ALA A 101 -14.81 -21.58 -9.23
N ALA A 102 -16.03 -21.16 -8.90
CA ALA A 102 -16.26 -20.20 -7.84
C ALA A 102 -15.91 -20.82 -6.48
N MET A 103 -15.29 -20.01 -5.62
CA MET A 103 -14.82 -20.39 -4.31
C MET A 103 -15.19 -19.32 -3.27
N THR A 104 -15.96 -19.69 -2.27
CA THR A 104 -16.22 -18.89 -1.07
C THR A 104 -15.60 -19.58 0.12
N VAL A 105 -14.51 -19.01 0.65
CA VAL A 105 -13.80 -19.51 1.83
C VAL A 105 -14.22 -18.67 3.03
N VAL A 106 -14.81 -19.29 4.04
CA VAL A 106 -15.14 -18.62 5.32
C VAL A 106 -14.21 -19.15 6.39
N VAL A 107 -13.46 -18.24 7.02
CA VAL A 107 -12.49 -18.54 8.08
C VAL A 107 -12.91 -17.82 9.35
N ARG A 108 -13.13 -18.56 10.44
CA ARG A 108 -13.28 -18.00 11.78
C ARG A 108 -11.97 -18.11 12.53
N TYR A 109 -11.50 -17.00 13.07
CA TYR A 109 -10.19 -16.91 13.67
C TYR A 109 -10.18 -15.89 14.82
N GLY A 110 -9.10 -15.86 15.58
CA GLY A 110 -8.88 -14.85 16.60
C GLY A 110 -7.62 -15.09 17.40
N GLY A 111 -7.23 -14.11 18.19
CA GLY A 111 -5.97 -14.11 18.94
C GLY A 111 -5.59 -12.71 19.37
N ALA A 112 -4.35 -12.56 19.80
CA ALA A 112 -3.74 -11.26 20.05
C ALA A 112 -2.85 -10.92 18.84
N PRO A 113 -3.34 -10.13 17.87
CA PRO A 113 -2.54 -9.73 16.72
C PRO A 113 -1.29 -8.96 17.17
N ARG A 114 -0.23 -9.10 16.38
CA ARG A 114 1.07 -8.46 16.61
C ARG A 114 1.73 -8.20 15.27
N PRO A 115 2.65 -7.22 15.17
CA PRO A 115 3.38 -7.05 13.93
C PRO A 115 4.29 -8.26 13.71
N THR A 116 4.62 -8.49 12.44
CA THR A 116 5.59 -9.51 12.04
C THR A 116 6.91 -8.83 11.73
N ARG A 117 7.99 -9.35 12.32
CA ARG A 117 9.33 -8.87 12.01
C ARG A 117 9.72 -9.22 10.58
N SER A 118 10.12 -8.21 9.83
CA SER A 118 10.58 -8.34 8.44
C SER A 118 12.03 -7.88 8.26
N LEU A 119 12.53 -7.90 7.03
CA LEU A 119 13.83 -7.33 6.67
C LEU A 119 13.87 -5.80 6.83
N TRP A 120 12.70 -5.15 6.83
CA TRP A 120 12.53 -3.70 6.75
C TRP A 120 11.95 -3.10 8.03
N GLY A 121 11.91 -3.87 9.11
CA GLY A 121 11.24 -3.49 10.36
C GLY A 121 10.02 -4.36 10.63
N ASP A 122 9.28 -3.98 11.67
CA ASP A 122 8.04 -4.65 12.05
C ASP A 122 6.90 -4.17 11.13
N VAL A 123 6.09 -5.10 10.61
CA VAL A 123 4.99 -4.79 9.68
C VAL A 123 3.69 -5.43 10.14
N GLY A 124 2.57 -4.79 9.87
CA GLY A 124 1.22 -5.25 10.15
C GLY A 124 0.59 -4.54 11.34
N PHE A 125 -0.01 -5.33 12.24
CA PHE A 125 -0.91 -4.85 13.29
C PHE A 125 -0.14 -4.48 14.56
N GLU A 126 -0.11 -3.19 14.89
CA GLU A 126 0.69 -2.62 15.97
C GLU A 126 -0.19 -1.92 17.01
N GLU A 127 0.01 -2.26 18.28
CA GLU A 127 -0.67 -1.57 19.39
C GLU A 127 -0.06 -0.17 19.58
N LEU A 128 -0.94 0.81 19.69
CA LEU A 128 -0.60 2.18 20.10
C LEU A 128 -0.78 2.32 21.61
N THR A 129 -0.35 3.45 22.20
CA THR A 129 -0.59 3.73 23.62
C THR A 129 -2.08 3.61 23.97
N ASP A 130 -2.94 4.19 23.13
CA ASP A 130 -4.40 4.14 23.26
C ASP A 130 -5.06 3.80 21.90
N GLY A 131 -4.80 2.59 21.39
CA GLY A 131 -5.37 2.18 20.11
C GLY A 131 -4.62 1.09 19.35
N VAL A 132 -4.80 1.10 18.03
CA VAL A 132 -4.06 0.28 17.07
C VAL A 132 -3.86 1.04 15.76
N LEU A 133 -2.73 0.79 15.11
CA LEU A 133 -2.56 1.03 13.68
C LEU A 133 -2.24 -0.26 12.93
N VAL A 134 -2.57 -0.31 11.65
CA VAL A 134 -2.09 -1.39 10.76
C VAL A 134 -1.27 -0.80 9.61
N ALA A 135 0.02 -1.11 9.59
CA ALA A 135 0.99 -0.77 8.56
C ALA A 135 1.31 -2.00 7.68
N GLY A 136 0.58 -2.19 6.59
CA GLY A 136 0.59 -3.46 5.86
C GLY A 136 1.75 -3.69 4.88
N GLN A 137 2.51 -2.66 4.51
CA GLN A 137 3.58 -2.77 3.51
C GLN A 137 4.81 -3.49 4.08
N PRO A 138 5.44 -4.45 3.37
CA PRO A 138 5.04 -5.04 2.10
C PRO A 138 4.17 -6.29 2.24
N ASN A 139 4.10 -6.89 3.44
CA ASN A 139 3.45 -8.18 3.69
C ASN A 139 2.91 -8.33 5.13
N GLY A 140 2.34 -7.26 5.66
CA GLY A 140 1.81 -7.17 7.03
C GLY A 140 0.31 -7.48 7.15
N ALA A 141 -0.46 -7.53 6.06
CA ALA A 141 -1.89 -7.86 6.11
C ALA A 141 -2.25 -9.18 6.87
N PRO A 142 -1.44 -10.25 6.79
CA PRO A 142 -1.71 -11.52 7.49
C PRO A 142 -1.72 -11.42 9.02
N THR A 143 -1.25 -10.32 9.61
CA THR A 143 -1.26 -10.13 11.06
C THR A 143 -2.66 -9.93 11.64
N TRP A 144 -3.67 -9.68 10.81
CA TRP A 144 -5.04 -9.41 11.28
C TRP A 144 -6.15 -10.03 10.43
N PHE A 145 -5.88 -10.54 9.22
CA PHE A 145 -6.84 -11.34 8.48
C PHE A 145 -6.19 -12.36 7.52
N PRO A 146 -6.86 -13.50 7.25
CA PRO A 146 -6.35 -14.48 6.30
C PRO A 146 -6.52 -13.98 4.86
N CYS A 147 -5.44 -13.95 4.09
CA CYS A 147 -5.44 -13.30 2.77
C CYS A 147 -4.49 -13.92 1.75
N ASP A 148 -4.57 -13.43 0.51
CA ASP A 148 -3.57 -13.62 -0.52
C ASP A 148 -2.61 -12.44 -0.56
N ASP A 149 -1.55 -12.52 0.25
CA ASP A 149 -0.75 -11.35 0.59
C ASP A 149 0.38 -11.09 -0.41
N HIS A 150 0.02 -10.48 -1.54
CA HIS A 150 0.94 -10.12 -2.60
C HIS A 150 0.48 -8.83 -3.28
N PRO A 151 1.37 -7.90 -3.66
CA PRO A 151 0.97 -6.59 -4.20
C PRO A 151 0.13 -6.69 -5.49
N SER A 152 0.25 -7.78 -6.25
CA SER A 152 -0.60 -7.99 -7.43
C SER A 152 -1.98 -8.60 -7.14
N SER A 153 -2.24 -9.06 -5.92
CA SER A 153 -3.46 -9.76 -5.54
C SER A 153 -4.52 -8.78 -5.04
N LYS A 154 -4.98 -7.92 -5.96
CA LYS A 154 -6.00 -6.89 -5.68
C LYS A 154 -7.41 -7.47 -5.54
N ALA A 155 -8.18 -6.93 -4.61
CA ALA A 155 -9.59 -7.29 -4.39
C ALA A 155 -10.44 -6.08 -3.93
N SER A 156 -11.76 -6.24 -3.93
CA SER A 156 -12.68 -5.32 -3.23
C SER A 156 -12.85 -5.73 -1.76
N TYR A 157 -13.28 -4.80 -0.90
CA TYR A 157 -13.40 -5.04 0.54
C TYR A 157 -14.71 -4.53 1.13
N ARG A 158 -15.28 -5.32 2.03
CA ARG A 158 -16.21 -4.85 3.06
C ARG A 158 -15.57 -5.09 4.41
N ILE A 159 -15.36 -4.04 5.19
CA ILE A 159 -14.70 -4.14 6.50
C ILE A 159 -15.67 -3.66 7.56
N GLN A 160 -16.16 -4.59 8.37
CA GLN A 160 -16.94 -4.30 9.55
C GLN A 160 -16.07 -4.51 10.78
N VAL A 161 -15.91 -3.45 11.57
CA VAL A 161 -15.15 -3.49 12.83
C VAL A 161 -16.05 -3.07 13.97
N THR A 162 -16.01 -3.82 15.06
CA THR A 162 -16.65 -3.49 16.33
C THR A 162 -15.57 -3.31 17.39
N THR A 163 -15.60 -2.18 18.10
CA THR A 163 -14.67 -1.86 19.20
C THR A 163 -15.38 -1.05 20.29
N GLU A 164 -14.74 -0.84 21.43
CA GLU A 164 -15.31 -0.08 22.55
C GLU A 164 -15.68 1.36 22.11
N SER A 165 -16.86 1.85 22.51
CA SER A 165 -17.42 3.12 22.01
C SER A 165 -16.60 4.40 22.20
N PRO A 166 -15.67 4.52 23.17
CA PRO A 166 -14.77 5.68 23.22
C PRO A 166 -13.84 5.78 22.02
N TYR A 167 -13.52 4.66 21.37
CA TYR A 167 -12.64 4.65 20.21
C TYR A 167 -13.39 4.97 18.92
N HIS A 168 -12.68 5.57 17.97
CA HIS A 168 -13.09 5.73 16.59
C HIS A 168 -12.30 4.76 15.72
N ALA A 169 -13.01 3.93 14.95
CA ALA A 169 -12.37 3.02 13.99
C ALA A 169 -12.44 3.58 12.57
N VAL A 170 -11.29 3.66 11.89
CA VAL A 170 -11.15 3.99 10.46
C VAL A 170 -10.59 2.78 9.72
N ALA A 171 -11.25 2.39 8.64
CA ALA A 171 -10.74 1.43 7.66
C ALA A 171 -10.92 2.01 6.24
N ASN A 172 -10.34 1.36 5.24
CA ASN A 172 -10.42 1.86 3.86
C ASN A 172 -11.86 1.85 3.32
N GLY A 173 -12.19 2.85 2.50
CA GLY A 173 -13.46 2.94 1.76
C GLY A 173 -14.50 3.86 2.38
N ALA A 174 -15.72 3.81 1.84
CA ALA A 174 -16.87 4.59 2.30
C ALA A 174 -17.36 4.10 3.66
N LEU A 175 -17.54 4.98 4.65
CA LEU A 175 -18.28 4.62 5.87
C LEU A 175 -19.78 4.52 5.54
N VAL A 176 -20.28 3.30 5.33
CA VAL A 176 -21.69 3.05 4.93
C VAL A 176 -22.63 2.82 6.12
N SER A 177 -22.10 2.44 7.29
CA SER A 177 -22.92 2.25 8.49
C SER A 177 -22.09 2.46 9.75
N ARG A 178 -22.69 3.12 10.75
CA ARG A 178 -22.17 3.24 12.12
C ARG A 178 -23.30 2.96 13.11
N ARG A 179 -23.10 2.01 14.02
CA ARG A 179 -24.13 1.58 14.99
C ARG A 179 -23.52 1.42 16.38
N ALA A 180 -24.02 2.17 17.36
CA ALA A 180 -23.62 2.02 18.75
C ALA A 180 -24.63 1.11 19.48
N ARG A 181 -24.13 0.14 20.25
CA ARG A 181 -24.96 -0.76 21.08
C ARG A 181 -24.15 -1.32 22.24
N ALA A 182 -24.72 -1.25 23.45
CA ALA A 182 -24.19 -1.89 24.66
C ALA A 182 -22.70 -1.59 24.95
N GLY A 183 -22.29 -0.32 24.83
CA GLY A 183 -20.91 0.12 25.09
C GLY A 183 -19.91 -0.17 23.96
N MET A 184 -20.35 -0.80 22.88
CA MET A 184 -19.57 -1.02 21.66
C MET A 184 -20.13 -0.18 20.53
N THR A 185 -19.28 0.15 19.56
CA THR A 185 -19.71 0.71 18.29
C THR A 185 -19.22 -0.20 17.17
N THR A 186 -20.04 -0.35 16.12
CA THR A 186 -19.72 -1.08 14.91
C THR A 186 -19.68 -0.11 13.74
N TRP A 187 -18.59 -0.10 12.99
CA TRP A 187 -18.40 0.65 11.76
C TRP A 187 -18.34 -0.32 10.59
N THR A 188 -18.97 0.02 9.48
CA THR A 188 -18.91 -0.76 8.24
C THR A 188 -18.41 0.13 7.14
N TYR A 189 -17.30 -0.28 6.54
CA TYR A 189 -16.67 0.35 5.40
C TYR A 189 -16.84 -0.50 4.14
N GLU A 190 -17.05 0.15 3.00
CA GLU A 190 -17.12 -0.50 1.68
C GLU A 190 -16.08 0.14 0.74
N LEU A 191 -15.21 -0.69 0.17
CA LEU A 191 -14.18 -0.30 -0.79
C LEU A 191 -14.36 -1.15 -2.05
N PRO A 192 -15.12 -0.68 -3.05
CA PRO A 192 -15.34 -1.42 -4.28
C PRO A 192 -14.10 -1.47 -5.19
N GLU A 193 -13.20 -0.49 -5.09
CA GLU A 193 -12.03 -0.40 -5.95
C GLU A 193 -11.00 -1.51 -5.67
N PRO A 194 -10.39 -2.12 -6.71
CA PRO A 194 -9.35 -3.13 -6.53
C PRO A 194 -8.15 -2.61 -5.72
N THR A 195 -7.92 -3.23 -4.58
CA THR A 195 -6.94 -2.81 -3.57
C THR A 195 -6.05 -3.97 -3.19
N SER A 196 -4.73 -3.76 -3.11
CA SER A 196 -3.79 -4.78 -2.66
C SER A 196 -3.87 -4.93 -1.14
N THR A 197 -3.63 -6.14 -0.63
CA THR A 197 -3.77 -6.46 0.80
C THR A 197 -2.95 -5.54 1.71
N TYR A 198 -1.72 -5.21 1.32
CA TYR A 198 -0.82 -4.35 2.10
C TYR A 198 -1.33 -2.91 2.27
N LEU A 199 -2.25 -2.46 1.42
CA LEU A 199 -2.86 -1.13 1.46
C LEU A 199 -4.11 -1.06 2.33
N VAL A 200 -4.57 -2.22 2.81
CA VAL A 200 -5.72 -2.29 3.71
C VAL A 200 -5.24 -2.06 5.14
N THR A 201 -5.86 -1.11 5.81
CA THR A 201 -5.51 -0.65 7.15
C THR A 201 -6.72 -0.69 8.08
N LEU A 202 -6.43 -0.74 9.37
CA LEU A 202 -7.36 -0.50 10.46
C LEU A 202 -6.67 0.45 11.44
N GLN A 203 -7.31 1.58 11.70
CA GLN A 203 -6.89 2.56 12.70
C GLN A 203 -7.97 2.59 13.77
N VAL A 204 -7.61 2.40 15.03
CA VAL A 204 -8.51 2.55 16.17
C VAL A 204 -7.81 3.44 17.17
N GLY A 205 -8.46 4.53 17.56
CA GLY A 205 -7.90 5.45 18.56
C GLY A 205 -8.93 6.43 19.06
N LEU A 206 -8.54 7.25 20.03
CA LEU A 206 -9.36 8.33 20.57
C LEU A 206 -9.36 9.52 19.59
N TYR A 207 -10.16 9.40 18.53
CA TYR A 207 -10.17 10.35 17.43
C TYR A 207 -11.50 11.07 17.25
N ASP A 208 -11.41 12.32 16.83
CA ASP A 208 -12.50 13.12 16.31
C ASP A 208 -12.34 13.34 14.81
N ARG A 209 -13.48 13.38 14.11
CA ARG A 209 -13.51 13.64 12.66
C ARG A 209 -13.55 15.14 12.40
N HIS A 210 -12.64 15.61 11.55
CA HIS A 210 -12.57 16.98 11.06
C HIS A 210 -12.72 17.01 9.54
N ARG A 211 -13.43 18.02 9.01
CA ARG A 211 -13.63 18.16 7.57
C ARG A 211 -12.60 19.14 7.03
N MET A 212 -11.89 18.74 5.97
CA MET A 212 -10.92 19.60 5.30
C MET A 212 -11.56 20.42 4.17
N ALA A 213 -10.84 21.43 3.69
CA ALA A 213 -11.25 22.20 2.52
C ALA A 213 -11.39 21.29 1.29
N LYS A 214 -12.46 21.50 0.51
CA LYS A 214 -12.74 20.73 -0.70
C LYS A 214 -12.15 21.43 -1.92
N ASN A 215 -11.24 20.76 -2.63
CA ASN A 215 -10.74 21.17 -3.94
C ASN A 215 -11.03 20.08 -4.98
N GLY A 216 -12.31 19.83 -5.24
CA GLY A 216 -12.79 18.79 -6.17
C GLY A 216 -12.89 17.38 -5.57
N VAL A 217 -11.91 16.99 -4.76
CA VAL A 217 -11.93 15.70 -4.03
C VAL A 217 -12.38 15.91 -2.57
N PRO A 218 -13.34 15.14 -2.05
CA PRO A 218 -13.69 15.16 -0.64
C PRO A 218 -12.50 14.77 0.23
N MET A 219 -12.19 15.57 1.25
CA MET A 219 -11.09 15.28 2.18
C MET A 219 -11.56 15.39 3.63
N HIS A 220 -11.10 14.46 4.46
CA HIS A 220 -11.37 14.42 5.89
C HIS A 220 -10.09 14.14 6.67
N ALA A 221 -10.10 14.55 7.94
CA ALA A 221 -9.08 14.17 8.91
C ALA A 221 -9.74 13.47 10.09
N VAL A 222 -9.04 12.53 10.71
CA VAL A 222 -9.45 11.82 11.92
C VAL A 222 -8.24 11.81 12.84
N LEU A 223 -8.35 12.49 13.99
CA LEU A 223 -7.21 12.77 14.85
C LEU A 223 -7.64 13.02 16.30
N PRO A 224 -6.73 12.87 17.29
CA PRO A 224 -6.95 13.32 18.65
C PRO A 224 -7.30 14.81 18.71
N GLU A 225 -8.28 15.18 19.54
CA GLU A 225 -8.74 16.57 19.67
C GLU A 225 -7.60 17.53 20.01
N ARG A 226 -6.63 17.10 20.83
CA ARG A 226 -5.48 17.92 21.24
C ARG A 226 -4.59 18.36 20.07
N LEU A 227 -4.63 17.64 18.94
CA LEU A 227 -3.82 17.94 17.75
C LEU A 227 -4.54 18.83 16.74
N ARG A 228 -5.79 19.23 17.00
CA ARG A 228 -6.62 19.98 16.05
C ARG A 228 -5.95 21.26 15.55
N GLU A 229 -5.46 22.12 16.45
CA GLU A 229 -4.85 23.40 16.07
C GLU A 229 -3.57 23.19 15.25
N ASN A 230 -2.72 22.23 15.66
CA ASN A 230 -1.52 21.88 14.92
C ASN A 230 -1.86 21.35 13.52
N PHE A 231 -2.88 20.51 13.41
CA PHE A 231 -3.33 19.94 12.14
C PHE A 231 -3.81 21.02 11.18
N GLU A 232 -4.62 21.97 11.68
CA GLU A 232 -5.10 23.11 10.89
C GLU A 232 -3.95 23.95 10.35
N HIS A 233 -2.82 24.03 11.06
CA HIS A 233 -1.60 24.65 10.55
C HIS A 233 -0.88 23.74 9.55
N ASP A 234 -0.43 22.56 9.99
CA ASP A 234 0.50 21.70 9.25
C ASP A 234 -0.08 21.15 7.95
N PHE A 235 -1.37 20.80 7.94
CA PHE A 235 -2.08 20.22 6.80
C PHE A 235 -2.86 21.25 5.98
N ALA A 236 -2.75 22.55 6.29
CA ALA A 236 -3.50 23.62 5.62
C ALA A 236 -3.39 23.60 4.08
N ARG A 237 -2.23 23.19 3.55
CA ARG A 237 -1.94 23.17 2.11
C ARG A 237 -2.29 21.86 1.41
N GLN A 238 -2.73 20.83 2.14
CA GLN A 238 -2.96 19.52 1.54
C GLN A 238 -4.06 19.52 0.48
N SER A 239 -5.11 20.33 0.65
CA SER A 239 -6.14 20.49 -0.38
C SER A 239 -5.57 21.11 -1.68
N GLN A 240 -4.53 21.94 -1.59
CA GLN A 240 -3.85 22.51 -2.76
C GLN A 240 -2.94 21.48 -3.43
N MET A 241 -2.27 20.62 -2.66
CA MET A 241 -1.53 19.47 -3.18
C MET A 241 -2.45 18.54 -3.97
N MET A 242 -3.61 18.19 -3.41
CA MET A 242 -4.62 17.37 -4.08
C MET A 242 -5.03 17.97 -5.43
N LYS A 243 -5.29 19.28 -5.46
CA LYS A 243 -5.62 19.99 -6.71
C LYS A 243 -4.49 19.88 -7.74
N LEU A 244 -3.25 20.15 -7.33
CA LEU A 244 -2.08 20.06 -8.19
C LEU A 244 -1.90 18.64 -8.74
N PHE A 245 -1.99 17.62 -7.88
CA PHE A 245 -1.79 16.24 -8.30
C PHE A 245 -2.90 15.75 -9.22
N VAL A 246 -4.15 16.18 -9.03
CA VAL A 246 -5.23 15.92 -10.00
C VAL A 246 -4.94 16.54 -11.37
N GLU A 247 -4.36 17.75 -11.39
CA GLU A 247 -3.96 18.42 -12.63
C GLU A 247 -2.82 17.68 -13.33
N LEU A 248 -1.75 17.35 -12.60
CA LEU A 248 -0.53 16.76 -13.15
C LEU A 248 -0.66 15.26 -13.46
N PHE A 249 -1.40 14.51 -12.64
CA PHE A 249 -1.45 13.05 -12.69
C PHE A 249 -2.79 12.51 -13.18
N GLY A 250 -3.83 13.34 -13.28
CA GLY A 250 -5.17 12.90 -13.69
C GLY A 250 -6.13 12.70 -12.50
N PRO A 251 -7.38 12.29 -12.76
CA PRO A 251 -8.41 12.19 -11.73
C PRO A 251 -7.97 11.37 -10.51
N TYR A 252 -8.41 11.78 -9.32
CA TYR A 252 -8.17 11.04 -8.09
C TYR A 252 -8.79 9.62 -8.21
N PRO A 253 -8.09 8.55 -7.77
CA PRO A 253 -8.49 7.20 -8.12
C PRO A 253 -9.62 6.61 -7.26
N LEU A 254 -10.11 7.28 -6.22
CA LEU A 254 -11.18 6.77 -5.37
C LEU A 254 -12.36 7.74 -5.32
N ASP A 255 -13.57 7.23 -5.44
CA ASP A 255 -14.77 8.07 -5.55
C ASP A 255 -15.15 8.72 -4.21
N GLU A 256 -14.84 8.05 -3.10
CA GLU A 256 -15.17 8.47 -1.72
C GLU A 256 -14.24 9.57 -1.18
N GLY A 257 -13.17 9.87 -1.91
CA GLY A 257 -12.17 10.85 -1.53
C GLY A 257 -11.09 10.29 -0.61
N TYR A 258 -10.49 11.18 0.18
CA TYR A 258 -9.24 10.93 0.87
C TYR A 258 -9.33 11.27 2.36
N THR A 259 -8.76 10.43 3.21
CA THR A 259 -8.73 10.62 4.65
C THR A 259 -7.29 10.74 5.15
N VAL A 260 -7.05 11.66 6.08
CA VAL A 260 -5.83 11.69 6.89
C VAL A 260 -6.15 11.17 8.27
N VAL A 261 -5.36 10.23 8.77
CA VAL A 261 -5.35 9.86 10.18
C VAL A 261 -4.09 10.43 10.82
N VAL A 262 -4.23 11.07 11.97
CA VAL A 262 -3.08 11.42 12.82
C VAL A 262 -3.20 10.62 14.11
N THR A 263 -2.23 9.77 14.42
CA THR A 263 -2.17 9.00 15.66
C THR A 263 -1.62 9.87 16.79
N ASP A 264 -1.93 9.50 18.04
CA ASP A 264 -1.42 10.24 19.21
C ASP A 264 0.06 9.94 19.49
N ASP A 265 0.48 8.72 19.14
CA ASP A 265 1.87 8.25 19.17
C ASP A 265 2.68 8.79 17.99
N ASP A 266 4.00 8.80 18.18
CA ASP A 266 4.97 9.13 17.13
C ASP A 266 5.09 7.98 16.13
N LEU A 267 5.19 8.33 14.84
CA LEU A 267 5.49 7.37 13.78
C LEU A 267 6.84 7.74 13.15
N GLU A 268 7.70 6.74 12.94
CA GLU A 268 8.98 6.96 12.27
C GLU A 268 8.77 7.35 10.80
N ILE A 269 7.87 6.65 10.13
CA ILE A 269 7.54 6.86 8.72
C ILE A 269 6.00 6.90 8.60
N PRO A 270 5.43 7.92 7.93
CA PRO A 270 4.02 7.93 7.56
C PRO A 270 3.66 6.75 6.65
N LEU A 271 2.37 6.45 6.54
CA LEU A 271 1.89 5.29 5.80
C LEU A 271 0.87 5.67 4.74
N GLU A 272 0.91 4.96 3.62
CA GLU A 272 0.17 5.24 2.38
C GLU A 272 -0.98 4.25 2.11
N ALA A 273 -1.83 3.95 3.08
CA ALA A 273 -2.98 3.08 2.83
C ALA A 273 -3.92 3.66 1.73
N GLN A 274 -4.66 2.78 1.03
CA GLN A 274 -5.50 3.22 -0.09
C GLN A 274 -6.67 4.09 0.40
N GLY A 275 -6.66 5.36 0.01
CA GLY A 275 -7.63 6.37 0.46
C GLY A 275 -7.36 6.95 1.84
N VAL A 276 -6.28 6.51 2.52
CA VAL A 276 -5.97 6.91 3.89
C VAL A 276 -4.46 7.10 4.06
N SER A 277 -4.00 8.31 4.34
CA SER A 277 -2.62 8.49 4.85
C SER A 277 -2.59 8.54 6.36
N ILE A 278 -1.59 7.95 7.00
CA ILE A 278 -1.45 7.90 8.45
C ILE A 278 -0.16 8.60 8.87
N PHE A 279 -0.26 9.52 9.83
CA PHE A 279 0.86 10.29 10.40
C PHE A 279 0.88 10.16 11.91
N GLY A 280 2.07 10.26 12.52
CA GLY A 280 2.21 10.38 13.97
C GLY A 280 2.09 11.82 14.46
N ALA A 281 1.93 12.00 15.77
CA ALA A 281 1.85 13.32 16.39
C ALA A 281 3.12 14.17 16.15
N ASN A 282 4.30 13.53 16.04
CA ASN A 282 5.57 14.13 15.63
C ASN A 282 5.56 14.81 14.25
N HIS A 283 4.59 14.50 13.38
CA HIS A 283 4.43 15.14 12.07
C HIS A 283 3.35 16.24 12.07
N CYS A 284 2.68 16.42 13.21
CA CYS A 284 1.58 17.36 13.44
C CYS A 284 1.89 18.23 14.67
N ASP A 285 3.06 18.88 14.65
CA ASP A 285 3.64 19.65 15.77
C ASP A 285 3.41 21.17 15.69
N GLY A 286 2.68 21.63 14.66
CA GLY A 286 2.35 23.04 14.43
C GLY A 286 3.48 23.84 13.76
N ARG A 287 4.55 23.18 13.29
CA ARG A 287 5.71 23.84 12.66
C ARG A 287 5.76 23.68 11.15
N ARG A 288 4.86 22.90 10.57
CA ARG A 288 4.77 22.57 9.15
C ARG A 288 6.05 21.95 8.58
N GLY A 289 6.77 21.17 9.40
CA GLY A 289 8.01 20.51 8.99
C GLY A 289 7.81 19.29 8.10
N ALA A 290 6.64 18.65 8.16
CA ALA A 290 6.35 17.38 7.49
C ALA A 290 5.72 17.54 6.09
N GLU A 291 5.64 18.75 5.54
CA GLU A 291 4.88 19.00 4.31
C GLU A 291 5.35 18.17 3.10
N ARG A 292 6.66 17.91 3.03
CA ARG A 292 7.25 17.00 2.05
C ARG A 292 6.64 15.59 2.14
N LEU A 293 6.49 15.06 3.35
CA LEU A 293 5.89 13.75 3.60
C LEU A 293 4.39 13.75 3.29
N ILE A 294 3.68 14.83 3.63
CA ILE A 294 2.27 15.00 3.27
C ILE A 294 2.05 14.89 1.76
N ALA A 295 2.92 15.53 0.96
CA ALA A 295 2.90 15.40 -0.49
C ALA A 295 3.24 13.98 -0.96
N HIS A 296 4.20 13.31 -0.31
CA HIS A 296 4.60 11.94 -0.61
C HIS A 296 3.44 10.94 -0.45
N GLU A 297 2.84 10.89 0.74
CA GLU A 297 1.75 9.95 1.05
C GLU A 297 0.50 10.18 0.19
N LEU A 298 0.25 11.45 -0.17
CA LEU A 298 -0.83 11.79 -1.07
C LEU A 298 -0.55 11.34 -2.51
N ALA A 299 0.70 11.43 -2.98
CA ALA A 299 1.06 10.99 -4.32
C ALA A 299 0.94 9.47 -4.48
N HIS A 300 1.18 8.71 -3.41
CA HIS A 300 1.02 7.25 -3.42
C HIS A 300 -0.39 6.77 -3.78
N GLN A 301 -1.41 7.61 -3.60
CA GLN A 301 -2.77 7.31 -4.01
C GLN A 301 -2.85 6.99 -5.51
N TRP A 302 -2.04 7.65 -6.35
CA TRP A 302 -1.84 7.28 -7.75
C TRP A 302 -0.76 6.21 -7.93
N PHE A 303 0.42 6.42 -7.34
CA PHE A 303 1.64 5.63 -7.60
C PHE A 303 2.00 4.74 -6.40
N GLY A 304 1.68 3.45 -6.48
CA GLY A 304 1.64 2.61 -5.27
C GLY A 304 0.28 1.96 -5.16
N ASN A 305 -0.73 2.80 -4.99
CA ASN A 305 -2.05 2.35 -4.59
C ASN A 305 -2.92 1.99 -5.78
N SER A 306 -3.26 2.97 -6.62
CA SER A 306 -4.01 2.72 -7.85
C SER A 306 -3.17 1.90 -8.83
N VAL A 307 -2.00 2.42 -9.20
CA VAL A 307 -1.02 1.76 -10.07
C VAL A 307 0.01 1.04 -9.20
N THR A 308 -0.17 -0.27 -9.01
CA THR A 308 0.64 -1.06 -8.06
C THR A 308 1.71 -1.88 -8.77
N ALA A 309 2.89 -2.03 -8.17
CA ALA A 309 3.95 -2.85 -8.70
C ALA A 309 3.50 -4.31 -8.69
N LYS A 310 3.61 -5.00 -9.82
CA LYS A 310 3.25 -6.42 -9.93
C LYS A 310 4.15 -7.31 -9.08
N ARG A 311 5.38 -6.87 -8.83
CA ARG A 311 6.38 -7.48 -7.95
C ARG A 311 7.21 -6.39 -7.32
N TRP A 312 7.71 -6.65 -6.13
CA TRP A 312 8.44 -5.65 -5.34
C TRP A 312 9.76 -5.19 -5.95
N ARG A 313 10.38 -5.95 -6.86
CA ARG A 313 11.51 -5.44 -7.66
C ARG A 313 11.20 -4.15 -8.44
N HIS A 314 9.93 -3.87 -8.71
CA HIS A 314 9.48 -2.67 -9.41
C HIS A 314 9.09 -1.53 -8.46
N ILE A 315 9.48 -1.59 -7.17
CA ILE A 315 9.14 -0.62 -6.12
C ILE A 315 9.51 0.83 -6.48
N TRP A 316 10.49 1.06 -7.35
CA TRP A 316 10.82 2.41 -7.82
C TRP A 316 9.63 3.11 -8.52
N LEU A 317 8.69 2.36 -9.09
CA LEU A 317 7.44 2.90 -9.66
C LEU A 317 6.52 3.51 -8.60
N HIS A 318 6.71 3.17 -7.32
CA HIS A 318 6.02 3.75 -6.17
C HIS A 318 6.85 4.91 -5.66
N GLU A 319 8.01 4.58 -5.11
CA GLU A 319 8.84 5.50 -4.33
C GLU A 319 9.48 6.59 -5.16
N GLY A 320 9.87 6.28 -6.41
CA GLY A 320 10.43 7.25 -7.33
C GLY A 320 9.40 8.30 -7.76
N PHE A 321 8.15 7.87 -8.00
CA PHE A 321 7.06 8.77 -8.40
C PHE A 321 6.58 9.61 -7.23
N ALA A 322 6.36 9.00 -6.05
CA ALA A 322 5.98 9.72 -4.85
C ALA A 322 7.07 10.75 -4.45
N CYS A 323 8.34 10.36 -4.52
CA CYS A 323 9.45 11.29 -4.25
C CYS A 323 9.55 12.41 -5.28
N TYR A 324 9.26 12.14 -6.56
CA TYR A 324 9.23 13.20 -7.58
C TYR A 324 8.05 14.17 -7.38
N ALA A 325 6.91 13.68 -6.90
CA ALA A 325 5.76 14.51 -6.55
C ALA A 325 6.07 15.51 -5.43
N GLU A 326 6.96 15.16 -4.48
CA GLU A 326 7.48 16.11 -3.49
C GLU A 326 8.16 17.32 -4.16
N TRP A 327 8.94 17.07 -5.21
CA TRP A 327 9.69 18.11 -5.90
C TRP A 327 8.77 18.98 -6.75
N LEU A 328 7.77 18.38 -7.38
CA LEU A 328 6.71 19.10 -8.11
C LEU A 328 5.90 19.99 -7.17
N TRP A 329 5.56 19.49 -5.98
CA TRP A 329 4.89 20.31 -4.96
C TRP A 329 5.78 21.43 -4.45
N SER A 330 7.06 21.15 -4.15
CA SER A 330 8.03 22.17 -3.75
C SER A 330 8.11 23.30 -4.79
N GLU A 331 8.25 22.97 -6.06
CA GLU A 331 8.30 23.93 -7.17
C GLU A 331 7.01 24.78 -7.25
N ASN A 332 5.85 24.13 -7.18
CA ASN A 332 4.55 24.82 -7.30
C ASN A 332 4.21 25.67 -6.07
N SER A 333 4.70 25.30 -4.89
CA SER A 333 4.43 26.02 -3.63
C SER A 333 5.41 27.16 -3.35
N GLY A 334 6.29 27.49 -4.30
CA GLY A 334 7.30 28.55 -4.18
C GLY A 334 8.57 28.15 -3.42
N GLY A 335 8.75 26.85 -3.17
CA GLY A 335 10.00 26.28 -2.66
C GLY A 335 11.05 26.09 -3.76
N ARG A 336 12.03 25.22 -3.49
CA ARG A 336 13.08 24.88 -4.46
C ARG A 336 12.47 24.21 -5.69
N SER A 337 12.99 24.53 -6.87
CA SER A 337 12.53 23.92 -8.12
C SER A 337 12.81 22.42 -8.16
N ALA A 338 12.10 21.68 -9.01
CA ALA A 338 12.36 20.26 -9.19
C ALA A 338 13.75 20.01 -9.77
N HIS A 339 14.27 20.95 -10.56
CA HIS A 339 15.63 20.91 -11.09
C HIS A 339 16.69 21.12 -10.00
N ASP A 340 16.49 22.06 -9.07
CA ASP A 340 17.39 22.26 -7.94
C ASP A 340 17.41 21.05 -7.00
N TRP A 341 16.25 20.41 -6.79
CA TRP A 341 16.17 19.16 -6.05
C TRP A 341 16.89 18.03 -6.75
N ALA A 342 16.74 17.89 -8.07
CA ALA A 342 17.45 16.91 -8.86
C ALA A 342 18.98 17.07 -8.73
N HIS A 343 19.52 18.28 -8.89
CA HIS A 343 20.95 18.53 -8.68
C HIS A 343 21.42 18.22 -7.25
N HIS A 344 20.62 18.55 -6.25
CA HIS A 344 20.97 18.28 -4.86
C HIS A 344 21.04 16.79 -4.58
N TYR A 345 20.02 16.02 -4.97
CA TYR A 345 20.00 14.58 -4.72
C TYR A 345 20.96 13.81 -5.62
N HIS A 346 21.20 14.27 -6.85
CA HIS A 346 22.25 13.71 -7.71
C HIS A 346 23.63 13.81 -7.04
N ARG A 347 24.00 14.99 -6.50
CA ARG A 347 25.25 15.15 -5.74
C ARG A 347 25.32 14.25 -4.51
N ARG A 348 24.21 14.04 -3.80
CA ARG A 348 24.18 13.11 -2.65
C ARG A 348 24.38 11.67 -3.10
N LEU A 349 23.68 11.23 -4.15
CA LEU A 349 23.82 9.87 -4.68
C LEU A 349 25.23 9.60 -5.25
N ALA A 350 25.89 10.60 -5.82
CA ALA A 350 27.26 10.48 -6.29
C ALA A 350 28.26 10.12 -5.17
N SER A 351 27.92 10.40 -3.91
CA SER A 351 28.70 10.02 -2.73
C SER A 351 28.32 8.67 -2.12
N ALA A 352 27.23 8.04 -2.60
CA ALA A 352 26.76 6.74 -2.12
C ALA A 352 27.38 5.58 -2.91
N ALA A 353 27.20 4.36 -2.41
CA ALA A 353 27.63 3.15 -3.13
C ALA A 353 26.87 2.99 -4.46
N GLN A 354 27.62 2.66 -5.51
CA GLN A 354 27.14 2.51 -6.89
C GLN A 354 26.97 1.02 -7.25
N ASP A 355 26.23 0.30 -6.41
CA ASP A 355 26.02 -1.16 -6.47
C ASP A 355 24.54 -1.56 -6.53
N LEU A 356 23.64 -0.59 -6.76
CA LEU A 356 22.20 -0.80 -6.84
C LEU A 356 21.67 -0.63 -8.28
N VAL A 357 20.91 -1.62 -8.75
CA VAL A 357 20.15 -1.55 -10.01
C VAL A 357 18.72 -1.13 -9.69
N LEU A 358 18.25 0.01 -10.20
CA LEU A 358 16.96 0.58 -9.79
C LEU A 358 15.75 -0.31 -10.17
N ALA A 359 15.81 -1.00 -11.31
CA ALA A 359 14.75 -1.91 -11.75
C ALA A 359 14.74 -3.29 -11.05
N ASP A 360 15.73 -3.54 -10.18
CA ASP A 360 15.82 -4.73 -9.33
C ASP A 360 16.81 -4.47 -8.18
N PRO A 361 16.44 -3.66 -7.16
CA PRO A 361 17.37 -3.26 -6.08
C PRO A 361 17.77 -4.42 -5.17
N GLY A 362 17.06 -5.54 -5.24
CA GLY A 362 17.16 -6.66 -4.32
C GLY A 362 16.28 -6.46 -3.07
N PRO A 363 15.92 -7.55 -2.37
CA PRO A 363 15.03 -7.47 -1.21
C PRO A 363 15.55 -6.55 -0.11
N ARG A 364 16.85 -6.59 0.19
CA ARG A 364 17.42 -5.80 1.29
C ARG A 364 17.31 -4.30 1.04
N ASP A 365 17.53 -3.88 -0.20
CA ASP A 365 17.61 -2.47 -0.58
C ASP A 365 16.28 -1.96 -1.17
N MET A 366 15.19 -2.71 -1.04
CA MET A 366 13.86 -2.37 -1.56
C MET A 366 13.38 -0.98 -1.12
N PHE A 367 13.66 -0.60 0.12
CA PHE A 367 13.34 0.71 0.71
C PHE A 367 14.59 1.58 0.98
N ASP A 368 15.71 1.29 0.32
CA ASP A 368 16.90 2.13 0.42
C ASP A 368 16.62 3.51 -0.21
N ASP A 369 17.06 4.61 0.43
CA ASP A 369 16.86 5.99 -0.07
C ASP A 369 17.33 6.17 -1.52
N ARG A 370 18.32 5.37 -1.98
CA ARG A 370 18.77 5.35 -3.37
C ARG A 370 17.66 4.99 -4.35
N VAL A 371 16.72 4.11 -3.99
CA VAL A 371 15.56 3.76 -4.83
C VAL A 371 14.68 4.99 -5.04
N TYR A 372 14.35 5.70 -3.96
CA TYR A 372 13.52 6.91 -3.97
C TYR A 372 14.16 8.00 -4.81
N LYS A 373 15.42 8.35 -4.49
CA LYS A 373 16.11 9.49 -5.12
C LYS A 373 16.49 9.18 -6.56
N ARG A 374 17.00 7.99 -6.87
CA ARG A 374 17.33 7.61 -8.26
C ARG A 374 16.07 7.46 -9.10
N GLY A 375 14.96 6.97 -8.54
CA GLY A 375 13.66 6.94 -9.19
C GLY A 375 13.17 8.34 -9.57
N ALA A 376 13.19 9.28 -8.61
CA ALA A 376 12.80 10.67 -8.87
C ALA A 376 13.71 11.37 -9.88
N LEU A 377 15.02 11.12 -9.86
CA LEU A 377 15.96 11.62 -10.88
C LEU A 377 15.66 11.04 -12.26
N THR A 378 15.35 9.75 -12.35
CA THR A 378 14.99 9.10 -13.63
C THR A 378 13.77 9.79 -14.26
N LEU A 379 12.76 10.09 -13.46
CA LEU A 379 11.57 10.85 -13.89
C LEU A 379 11.92 12.29 -14.26
N HIS A 380 12.81 12.95 -13.51
CA HIS A 380 13.28 14.29 -13.84
C HIS A 380 13.98 14.34 -15.20
N VAL A 381 14.91 13.42 -15.45
CA VAL A 381 15.63 13.33 -16.74
C VAL A 381 14.67 13.01 -17.88
N LEU A 382 13.68 12.14 -17.66
CA LEU A 382 12.62 11.90 -18.62
C LEU A 382 11.85 13.19 -18.94
N ARG A 383 11.37 13.93 -17.91
CA ARG A 383 10.67 15.22 -18.09
C ARG A 383 11.49 16.20 -18.92
N ARG A 384 12.78 16.32 -18.62
CA ARG A 384 13.72 17.19 -19.37
C ARG A 384 13.88 16.74 -20.82
N ARG A 385 13.87 15.44 -21.08
CA ARG A 385 14.01 14.88 -22.43
C ARG A 385 12.78 15.07 -23.31
N VAL A 386 11.59 14.79 -22.77
CA VAL A 386 10.35 14.81 -23.57
C VAL A 386 9.62 16.16 -23.50
N GLY A 387 9.99 17.02 -22.55
CA GLY A 387 9.34 18.30 -22.27
C GLY A 387 8.11 18.16 -21.37
N ASP A 388 7.78 19.23 -20.65
CA ASP A 388 6.70 19.24 -19.65
C ASP A 388 5.35 18.77 -20.19
N SER A 389 4.91 19.28 -21.34
CA SER A 389 3.61 18.94 -21.93
C SER A 389 3.49 17.44 -22.19
N ASN A 390 4.51 16.83 -22.78
CA ASN A 390 4.52 15.39 -23.06
C ASN A 390 4.67 14.57 -21.79
N PHE A 391 5.50 15.01 -20.84
CA PHE A 391 5.71 14.30 -19.59
C PHE A 391 4.44 14.22 -18.74
N PHE A 392 3.74 15.32 -18.53
CA PHE A 392 2.49 15.30 -17.76
C PHE A 392 1.35 14.63 -18.54
N ALA A 393 1.34 14.70 -19.88
CA ALA A 393 0.41 13.89 -20.68
C ALA A 393 0.69 12.38 -20.52
N LEU A 394 1.97 11.97 -20.47
CA LEU A 394 2.38 10.60 -20.16
C LEU A 394 1.94 10.17 -18.77
N LEU A 395 2.15 11.00 -17.74
CA LEU A 395 1.72 10.66 -16.37
C LEU A 395 0.20 10.46 -16.28
N ARG A 396 -0.58 11.27 -17.00
CA ARG A 396 -2.04 11.13 -17.07
C ARG A 396 -2.48 9.86 -17.81
N ASP A 397 -1.87 9.51 -18.95
CA ASP A 397 -2.16 8.23 -19.63
C ASP A 397 -1.74 7.04 -18.75
N TRP A 398 -0.58 7.14 -18.08
CA TRP A 398 -0.09 6.10 -17.17
C TRP A 398 -1.09 5.78 -16.05
N THR A 399 -1.60 6.79 -15.35
CA THR A 399 -2.54 6.59 -14.24
C THR A 399 -3.95 6.21 -14.71
N GLU A 400 -4.38 6.68 -15.89
CA GLU A 400 -5.67 6.34 -16.47
C GLU A 400 -5.68 4.89 -17.00
N ARG A 401 -4.68 4.53 -17.82
CA ARG A 401 -4.56 3.22 -18.44
C ARG A 401 -4.39 2.10 -17.43
N TYR A 402 -3.62 2.34 -16.36
CA TYR A 402 -3.30 1.35 -15.36
C TYR A 402 -4.03 1.57 -14.03
N ARG A 403 -5.11 2.38 -14.04
CA ARG A 403 -5.95 2.61 -12.85
C ARG A 403 -6.35 1.28 -12.22
N HIS A 404 -6.11 1.13 -10.92
CA HIS A 404 -6.36 -0.09 -10.13
C HIS A 404 -5.70 -1.39 -10.64
N SER A 405 -4.66 -1.27 -11.46
CA SER A 405 -3.98 -2.42 -12.06
C SER A 405 -2.61 -2.69 -11.43
N SER A 406 -1.99 -3.80 -11.84
CA SER A 406 -0.62 -4.14 -11.45
C SER A 406 0.32 -4.08 -12.64
N VAL A 407 1.45 -3.39 -12.48
CA VAL A 407 2.36 -3.01 -13.57
C VAL A 407 3.80 -3.48 -13.34
N VAL A 408 4.57 -3.56 -14.42
CA VAL A 408 6.02 -3.76 -14.39
C VAL A 408 6.74 -2.54 -14.95
N THR A 409 8.06 -2.42 -14.71
CA THR A 409 8.89 -1.33 -15.28
C THR A 409 8.67 -1.15 -16.79
N ASP A 410 8.57 -2.26 -17.52
CA ASP A 410 8.46 -2.27 -18.98
C ASP A 410 7.13 -1.67 -19.48
N ASP A 411 6.06 -1.70 -18.67
CA ASP A 411 4.79 -1.05 -19.00
C ASP A 411 4.98 0.47 -19.08
N PHE A 412 5.69 1.07 -18.11
CA PHE A 412 5.95 2.51 -18.08
C PHE A 412 6.94 2.94 -19.17
N THR A 413 8.05 2.21 -19.33
CA THR A 413 9.07 2.56 -20.33
C THR A 413 8.53 2.38 -21.76
N GLY A 414 7.69 1.36 -21.98
CA GLY A 414 6.96 1.16 -23.22
C GLY A 414 5.99 2.31 -23.50
N LEU A 415 5.18 2.71 -22.51
CA LEU A 415 4.24 3.83 -22.67
C LEU A 415 4.96 5.15 -22.97
N ALA A 416 6.07 5.43 -22.27
CA ALA A 416 6.87 6.64 -22.45
C ALA A 416 7.40 6.79 -23.88
N SER A 417 7.63 5.69 -24.60
CA SER A 417 8.12 5.71 -25.99
C SER A 417 7.16 6.38 -26.98
N HIS A 418 5.87 6.49 -26.64
CA HIS A 418 4.86 7.16 -27.48
C HIS A 418 4.90 8.69 -27.39
N TYR A 419 5.71 9.25 -26.48
CA TYR A 419 5.75 10.68 -26.18
C TYR A 419 7.01 11.37 -26.72
N THR A 420 7.79 10.68 -27.55
CA THR A 420 8.95 11.23 -28.24
C THR A 420 9.26 10.42 -29.51
N ASN A 421 9.90 11.06 -30.48
CA ASN A 421 10.43 10.38 -31.67
C ASN A 421 11.86 9.84 -31.44
N GLU A 422 12.50 10.23 -30.35
CA GLU A 422 13.82 9.72 -29.97
C GLU A 422 13.70 8.40 -29.21
N SER A 423 14.68 7.51 -29.40
CA SER A 423 14.76 6.29 -28.59
C SER A 423 15.11 6.62 -27.14
N LEU A 424 14.23 6.24 -26.22
CA LEU A 424 14.48 6.34 -24.77
C LEU A 424 15.33 5.19 -24.22
N ARG A 425 15.68 4.21 -25.05
CA ARG A 425 16.45 3.03 -24.61
C ARG A 425 17.76 3.37 -23.90
N PRO A 426 18.62 4.29 -24.40
CA PRO A 426 19.85 4.66 -23.69
C PRO A 426 19.57 5.24 -22.29
N LEU A 427 18.52 6.05 -22.16
CA LEU A 427 18.11 6.61 -20.86
C LEU A 427 17.73 5.49 -19.88
N TRP A 428 16.96 4.49 -20.34
CA TRP A 428 16.56 3.36 -19.51
C TRP A 428 17.74 2.47 -19.13
N ASP A 429 18.61 2.14 -20.09
CA ASP A 429 19.79 1.32 -19.85
C ASP A 429 20.68 1.96 -18.76
N ASP A 430 20.88 3.28 -18.83
CA ASP A 430 21.71 4.04 -17.88
C ASP A 430 21.05 4.23 -16.50
N TRP A 431 19.78 4.63 -16.46
CA TRP A 431 19.12 5.02 -15.20
C TRP A 431 18.47 3.85 -14.46
N LEU A 432 17.94 2.85 -15.17
CA LEU A 432 17.15 1.75 -14.58
C LEU A 432 17.94 0.45 -14.45
N TYR A 433 18.78 0.12 -15.43
CA TYR A 433 19.38 -1.21 -15.56
C TYR A 433 20.91 -1.25 -15.32
N SER A 434 21.55 -0.10 -15.10
CA SER A 434 22.96 0.01 -14.72
C SER A 434 23.13 0.36 -13.25
N THR A 435 24.25 -0.03 -12.64
CA THR A 435 24.57 0.37 -11.26
C THR A 435 25.17 1.77 -11.19
N ALA A 436 25.93 2.19 -12.20
CA ALA A 436 26.56 3.52 -12.25
C ALA A 436 25.50 4.62 -12.26
N LEU A 437 25.69 5.69 -11.48
CA LEU A 437 24.88 6.91 -11.55
C LEU A 437 25.26 7.72 -12.81
N PRO A 438 24.33 7.93 -13.76
CA PRO A 438 24.61 8.72 -14.96
C PRO A 438 24.80 10.21 -14.63
N ALA A 439 25.44 10.96 -15.52
CA ALA A 439 25.46 12.42 -15.43
C ALA A 439 24.04 12.99 -15.56
N LEU A 440 23.68 13.98 -14.73
CA LEU A 440 22.34 14.59 -14.77
C LEU A 440 22.13 15.42 -16.04
N ASP A 441 23.15 16.18 -16.42
CA ASP A 441 23.18 17.01 -17.63
C ASP A 441 24.32 16.53 -18.54
N PRO A 442 24.06 15.57 -19.43
CA PRO A 442 25.06 15.16 -20.42
C PRO A 442 25.37 16.33 -21.37
N PRO A 443 26.61 16.40 -21.89
CA PRO A 443 27.10 17.52 -22.70
C PRO A 443 26.37 17.72 -24.03
#